data_AF-A0A382M819-F1
#
_entry.id   AF-A0A382M819-F1
#
_cell.length_a   1.000
_cell.length_b   1.000
_cell.length_c   1.000
_cell.angle_alpha   90.00
_cell.angle_beta   90.00
_cell.angle_gamma   90.00
#
_symmetry.space_group_name_H-M   'P 1'
#
loop_
_entity.id
_entity.type
_entity.pdbx_description
1 polymer ?
#
loop_
_entity_poly.entity_id
_entity_poly.type
_entity_poly.pdbx_seq_one_letter_code
_entity_poly.pdbx_strand_id
1 'polypeptide(L)'
;MIKPIITAEDAAQMIESGDTLVIGGSGAGHAIPEKLIEALGNRFQATLQPQSLTVVHISGMGDQGTKGLGHLADARLIKRDIGGHWGMSPPMA
;
A
#
# COMPACT_ATOMS: atom_id res chain seq x y z
N MET A 1 -26.92 9.51 -5.01
CA MET A 1 -25.70 10.29 -5.33
C MET A 1 -24.71 9.35 -5.99
N ILE A 2 -24.18 9.71 -7.16
CA ILE A 2 -23.21 8.87 -7.89
C ILE A 2 -21.81 9.11 -7.30
N LYS A 3 -21.05 8.05 -7.03
CA LYS A 3 -19.67 8.18 -6.55
C LYS A 3 -18.76 8.61 -7.72
N PRO A 4 -17.77 9.49 -7.49
CA PRO A 4 -16.82 9.87 -8.54
C PRO A 4 -15.98 8.67 -8.96
N ILE A 5 -15.63 8.62 -10.26
CA ILE A 5 -14.65 7.68 -10.81
C ILE A 5 -13.37 8.49 -11.06
N ILE A 6 -12.29 8.11 -10.39
CA ILE A 6 -10.99 8.78 -10.44
C ILE A 6 -9.89 7.78 -10.78
N THR A 7 -8.72 8.30 -11.17
CA THR A 7 -7.55 7.46 -11.45
C THR A 7 -6.90 6.97 -10.14
N ALA A 8 -5.99 5.99 -10.24
CA ALA A 8 -5.27 5.51 -9.07
C ALA A 8 -4.29 6.58 -8.55
N GLU A 9 -3.74 7.37 -9.46
CA GLU A 9 -2.85 8.49 -9.19
C GLU A 9 -3.59 9.60 -8.43
N ASP A 10 -4.80 9.97 -8.87
CA ASP A 10 -5.64 10.95 -8.19
C ASP A 10 -6.02 10.46 -6.78
N ALA A 11 -6.41 9.19 -6.66
CA ALA A 11 -6.72 8.59 -5.36
C ALA A 11 -5.49 8.54 -4.45
N ALA A 12 -4.31 8.23 -4.98
CA ALA A 12 -3.06 8.23 -4.23
C ALA A 12 -2.70 9.64 -3.72
N GLN A 13 -3.06 10.72 -4.43
CA GLN A 13 -2.85 12.10 -3.96
C GLN A 13 -3.66 12.44 -2.70
N MET A 14 -4.79 11.78 -2.49
CA MET A 14 -5.67 12.02 -1.34
C MET A 14 -5.13 11.43 -0.02
N ILE A 15 -4.08 10.61 -0.06
CA ILE A 15 -3.45 10.01 1.12
C ILE A 15 -2.45 11.01 1.69
N GLU A 16 -2.55 11.30 2.99
CA GLU A 16 -1.69 12.27 3.67
C GLU A 16 -0.68 11.59 4.60
N SER A 17 0.39 12.31 4.93
CA SER A 17 1.42 11.81 5.86
C SER A 17 0.82 11.52 7.23
N GLY A 18 1.13 10.34 7.78
CA GLY A 18 0.60 9.87 9.06
C GLY A 18 -0.75 9.17 8.99
N ASP A 19 -1.38 9.07 7.82
CA ASP A 19 -2.63 8.32 7.66
C ASP A 19 -2.48 6.84 8.02
N THR A 20 -3.61 6.24 8.42
CA THR A 20 -3.73 4.79 8.59
C THR A 20 -4.51 4.20 7.42
N LEU A 21 -3.86 3.30 6.68
CA LEU A 21 -4.44 2.60 5.54
C LEU A 21 -4.84 1.18 5.96
N VAL A 22 -6.14 0.87 5.81
CA VAL A 22 -6.64 -0.50 5.95
C VAL A 22 -6.76 -1.10 4.56
N ILE A 23 -5.92 -2.09 4.26
CA ILE A 23 -5.82 -2.66 2.92
C ILE A 23 -6.40 -4.07 2.94
N GLY A 24 -7.47 -4.26 2.16
CA GLY A 24 -8.07 -5.58 1.92
C GLY A 24 -7.32 -6.36 0.85
N GLY A 25 -7.39 -7.69 0.96
CA GLY A 25 -6.78 -8.61 0.01
C GLY A 25 -6.06 -9.76 0.70
N SER A 26 -5.67 -10.77 -0.07
CA SER A 26 -4.94 -11.97 0.38
C SER A 26 -3.89 -12.40 -0.64
N GLY A 27 -3.15 -13.46 -0.33
CA GLY A 27 -2.01 -13.93 -1.11
C GLY A 27 -2.36 -14.24 -2.57
N ALA A 28 -1.34 -14.26 -3.43
CA ALA A 28 -1.47 -14.56 -4.86
C ALA A 28 -2.42 -13.61 -5.62
N GLY A 29 -2.55 -12.35 -5.18
CA GLY A 29 -3.31 -11.32 -5.89
C GLY A 29 -4.80 -11.27 -5.56
N HIS A 30 -5.29 -12.06 -4.61
CA HIS A 30 -6.72 -12.12 -4.33
C HIS A 30 -7.25 -10.80 -3.74
N ALA A 31 -8.04 -10.07 -4.53
CA ALA A 31 -8.68 -8.81 -4.13
C ALA A 31 -7.72 -7.72 -3.63
N ILE A 32 -6.44 -7.77 -4.04
CA ILE A 32 -5.47 -6.72 -3.72
C ILE A 32 -5.76 -5.49 -4.60
N PRO A 33 -5.86 -4.27 -4.06
CA PRO A 33 -5.98 -3.04 -4.84
C PRO A 33 -4.63 -2.63 -5.48
N GLU A 34 -4.03 -3.53 -6.26
CA GLU A 34 -2.65 -3.46 -6.76
C GLU A 34 -2.34 -2.11 -7.41
N LYS A 35 -3.19 -1.65 -8.33
CA LYS A 35 -2.98 -0.37 -9.05
C LYS A 35 -2.91 0.83 -8.11
N LEU A 36 -3.70 0.85 -7.04
CA LEU A 36 -3.70 1.96 -6.08
C LEU A 36 -2.45 1.91 -5.20
N ILE A 37 -2.04 0.71 -4.78
CA ILE A 37 -0.85 0.52 -3.96
C ILE A 37 0.41 0.89 -4.76
N GLU A 38 0.49 0.45 -6.03
CA GLU A 38 1.55 0.83 -6.97
C GLU A 38 1.59 2.35 -7.19
N ALA A 39 0.43 2.99 -7.42
CA ALA A 39 0.36 4.44 -7.60
C ALA A 39 0.84 5.22 -6.36
N LEU A 40 0.53 4.74 -5.15
CA LEU A 40 1.04 5.32 -3.90
C LEU A 40 2.56 5.15 -3.77
N GLY A 41 3.08 3.96 -4.05
CA GLY A 41 4.53 3.70 -4.06
C GLY A 41 5.26 4.61 -5.05
N ASN A 42 4.74 4.74 -6.28
CA ASN A 42 5.28 5.61 -7.32
C ASN A 42 5.24 7.10 -6.92
N ARG A 43 4.13 7.57 -6.34
CA ARG A 43 4.01 8.94 -5.80
C ARG A 43 5.09 9.20 -4.76
N PHE A 44 5.29 8.25 -3.84
CA PHE A 44 6.30 8.37 -2.81
C PHE A 44 7.71 8.41 -3.39
N GLN A 45 8.07 7.54 -4.33
CA GLN A 45 9.40 7.57 -4.95
C GLN A 45 9.66 8.89 -5.70
N ALA A 46 8.64 9.47 -6.34
CA ALA A 46 8.76 10.72 -7.07
C ALA A 46 8.88 11.96 -6.17
N THR A 47 8.26 11.95 -4.99
CA THR A 47 8.06 13.17 -4.18
C THR A 47 8.59 13.07 -2.75
N LEU A 48 8.97 11.87 -2.32
CA LEU A 48 9.23 11.50 -0.92
C LEU A 48 8.05 11.84 0.01
N GLN A 49 6.83 11.88 -0.52
CA GLN A 49 5.58 12.09 0.20
C GLN A 49 4.49 11.13 -0.33
N PRO A 50 3.56 10.67 0.53
CA PRO A 50 3.44 10.93 1.96
C PRO A 50 4.50 10.16 2.78
N GLN A 51 4.64 10.48 4.07
CA GLN A 51 5.58 9.83 4.98
C GLN A 51 4.86 9.28 6.20
N SER A 52 5.50 8.32 6.87
CA SER A 52 5.10 7.82 8.19
C SER A 52 3.69 7.24 8.28
N LEU A 53 3.21 6.59 7.22
CA LEU A 53 1.93 5.90 7.20
C LEU A 53 1.91 4.69 8.16
N THR A 54 0.72 4.34 8.62
CA THR A 54 0.46 3.03 9.24
C THR A 54 -0.35 2.18 8.27
N VAL A 55 0.06 0.94 8.03
CA VAL A 55 -0.69 -0.03 7.21
C VAL A 55 -1.27 -1.11 8.11
N VAL A 56 -2.50 -1.51 7.83
CA VAL A 56 -3.19 -2.64 8.49
C VAL A 56 -3.69 -3.61 7.42
N HIS A 57 -3.33 -4.89 7.56
CA HIS A 57 -3.76 -5.94 6.66
C HIS A 57 -3.93 -7.29 7.39
N ILE A 58 -4.92 -8.08 6.97
CA ILE A 58 -5.29 -9.32 7.68
C ILE A 58 -4.49 -10.53 7.18
N SER A 59 -4.08 -10.52 5.91
CA SER A 59 -3.34 -11.60 5.24
C SER A 59 -2.10 -11.08 4.56
N GLY A 60 -1.16 -11.98 4.23
CA GLY A 60 -0.03 -11.62 3.38
C GLY A 60 -0.51 -11.28 1.98
N MET A 61 -0.06 -10.14 1.44
CA MET A 61 -0.50 -9.62 0.14
C MET A 61 0.70 -9.32 -0.74
N GLY A 62 0.88 -10.09 -1.81
CA GLY A 62 1.99 -9.91 -2.73
C GLY A 62 2.33 -11.20 -3.46
N ASP A 63 3.52 -11.22 -4.04
CA ASP A 63 4.05 -12.30 -4.88
C ASP A 63 5.33 -12.92 -4.32
N GLN A 64 5.62 -12.72 -3.02
CA GLN A 64 6.90 -13.05 -2.37
C GLN A 64 8.11 -12.25 -2.90
N GLY A 65 7.86 -11.26 -3.75
CA GLY A 65 8.84 -10.31 -4.25
C GLY A 65 8.43 -8.89 -3.88
N THR A 66 8.17 -8.07 -4.90
CA THR A 66 7.94 -6.63 -4.77
C THR A 66 6.50 -6.19 -4.98
N LYS A 67 5.58 -7.10 -5.35
CA LYS A 67 4.17 -6.73 -5.58
C LYS A 67 3.35 -6.71 -4.29
N GLY A 68 2.11 -6.24 -4.40
CA GLY A 68 1.23 -6.06 -3.24
C GLY A 68 1.82 -5.02 -2.29
N LEU A 69 1.99 -5.38 -1.02
CA LEU A 69 2.57 -4.45 -0.04
C LEU A 69 4.03 -4.07 -0.34
N GLY A 70 4.74 -4.86 -1.15
CA GLY A 70 6.13 -4.58 -1.51
C GLY A 70 6.34 -3.21 -2.18
N HIS A 71 5.33 -2.66 -2.87
CA HIS A 71 5.36 -1.30 -3.43
C HIS A 71 5.50 -0.21 -2.36
N LEU A 72 5.15 -0.52 -1.11
CA LEU A 72 5.20 0.39 0.02
C LEU A 72 6.44 0.20 0.91
N ALA A 73 7.37 -0.68 0.52
CA ALA A 73 8.51 -1.10 1.33
C ALA A 73 9.65 -0.06 1.40
N ASP A 74 9.32 1.16 1.83
CA ASP A 74 10.28 2.19 2.21
C ASP A 74 9.97 2.66 3.64
N ALA A 75 10.95 2.61 4.53
CA ALA A 75 10.78 2.96 5.94
C ALA A 75 10.41 4.44 6.18
N ARG A 76 10.64 5.33 5.19
CA ARG A 76 10.20 6.73 5.26
C ARG A 76 8.71 6.85 4.90
N LEU A 77 8.21 5.96 4.03
CA LEU A 77 6.80 5.88 3.66
C LEU A 77 5.99 5.20 4.77
N ILE A 78 6.42 4.04 5.23
CA ILE A 78 5.71 3.22 6.23
C ILE A 78 6.41 3.28 7.58
N LYS A 79 5.76 3.91 8.57
CA LYS A 79 6.22 3.95 9.96
C LYS A 79 5.86 2.69 10.73
N ARG A 80 4.73 2.05 10.38
CA ARG A 80 4.23 0.87 11.07
C ARG A 80 3.43 -0.01 10.12
N ASP A 81 3.71 -1.30 10.16
CA ASP A 81 2.94 -2.32 9.47
C ASP A 81 2.30 -3.27 10.49
N ILE A 82 0.99 -3.47 10.40
CA ILE A 82 0.18 -4.29 11.30
C ILE A 82 -0.48 -5.38 10.47
N GLY A 83 0.13 -6.56 10.47
CA GLY A 83 -0.22 -7.67 9.61
C GLY A 83 -0.64 -8.94 10.36
N GLY A 84 -1.40 -9.80 9.69
CA GLY A 84 -1.54 -11.21 10.10
C GLY A 84 -0.45 -12.13 9.54
N HIS A 85 0.24 -11.73 8.45
CA HIS A 85 1.27 -12.52 7.78
C HIS A 85 2.15 -11.66 6.84
N TRP A 86 3.47 -11.75 6.96
CA TRP A 86 4.44 -10.96 6.15
C TRP A 86 5.12 -11.72 5.01
N GLY A 87 5.09 -13.05 4.99
CA GLY A 87 5.86 -13.86 4.03
C GLY A 87 5.51 -13.68 2.55
N MET A 88 4.40 -13.00 2.23
CA MET A 88 4.03 -12.67 0.83
C MET A 88 4.63 -11.36 0.34
N SER A 89 5.17 -10.53 1.23
CA SER A 89 5.93 -9.32 0.92
C SER A 89 7.15 -9.23 1.84
N PRO A 90 8.21 -10.03 1.61
CA PRO A 90 9.41 -10.03 2.43
C PRO A 90 10.03 -8.63 2.68
N PRO A 91 9.98 -7.65 1.74
CA PRO A 91 10.48 -6.31 2.01
C PRO A 91 9.75 -5.53 3.12
N MET A 92 8.56 -5.98 3.54
CA MET A 92 7.77 -5.37 4.62
C MET A 92 8.04 -5.98 6.00
N ALA A 93 8.84 -7.07 6.06
CA ALA A 93 9.16 -7.79 7.29
C ALA A 93 10.29 -7.13 8.10
#